data_AF-A0A8D2D7V2-F1
#
_entry.id   AF-A0A8D2D7V2-F1
#
_cell.length_a   1.000
_cell.length_b   1.000
_cell.length_c   1.000
_cell.angle_alpha   90.00
_cell.angle_beta   90.00
_cell.angle_gamma   90.00
#
_symmetry.space_group_name_H-M   'P 1'
#
loop_
_entity.id
_entity.type
_entity.pdbx_description
1 polymer ?
#
loop_
_entity_poly.entity_id
_entity_poly.type
_entity_poly.pdbx_seq_one_letter_code
_entity_poly.pdbx_strand_id
1 'polypeptide(L)'
;MFFNLSKINKTSSSFEFRTWDPEGVIFHGDTNTEDDWFMLGLRDGKPEIQLFNSWAQLTVGAGPRLDDGRWHQERNLLPPFAW
;
A
#
# COMPACT_ATOMS: atom_id res chain seq x y z
N MET A 1 -18.82 -2.04 -10.12
CA MET A 1 -18.13 -1.53 -11.33
C MET A 1 -17.20 -2.64 -11.81
N PHE A 2 -17.13 -2.95 -13.11
CA PHE A 2 -16.24 -4.04 -13.59
C PHE A 2 -14.98 -3.43 -14.20
N PHE A 3 -13.82 -3.72 -13.60
CA PHE A 3 -12.53 -3.29 -14.12
C PHE A 3 -12.03 -4.28 -15.17
N ASN A 4 -11.81 -3.81 -16.40
CA ASN A 4 -11.21 -4.66 -17.43
C ASN A 4 -9.68 -4.65 -17.28
N LEU A 5 -9.18 -5.63 -16.53
CA LEU A 5 -7.75 -5.78 -16.26
C LEU A 5 -6.92 -6.08 -17.52
N SER A 6 -7.53 -6.54 -18.62
CA SER A 6 -6.78 -6.80 -19.87
C SER A 6 -6.23 -5.55 -20.53
N LYS A 7 -6.71 -4.36 -20.12
CA LYS A 7 -6.18 -3.06 -20.56
C LYS A 7 -5.01 -2.57 -19.72
N ILE A 8 -4.69 -3.23 -18.61
CA ILE A 8 -3.59 -2.85 -17.73
C ILE A 8 -2.31 -3.49 -18.25
N ASN A 9 -1.38 -2.65 -18.71
CA ASN A 9 -0.06 -3.07 -19.18
C ASN A 9 1.04 -2.89 -18.11
N LYS A 10 0.73 -2.22 -16.99
CA LYS A 10 1.65 -1.98 -15.86
C LYS A 10 0.85 -1.89 -14.56
N THR A 11 1.22 -2.69 -13.57
CA THR A 11 0.56 -2.80 -12.26
C THR A 11 1.32 -2.12 -11.12
N SER A 12 2.54 -1.65 -11.36
CA SER A 12 3.36 -1.00 -10.34
C SER A 12 2.98 0.47 -10.17
N SER A 13 2.75 0.88 -8.93
CA SER A 13 2.65 2.28 -8.51
C SER A 13 3.94 2.72 -7.82
N SER A 14 4.35 3.97 -7.99
CA SER A 14 5.52 4.54 -7.31
C SER A 14 5.30 6.02 -7.06
N PHE A 15 5.68 6.48 -5.89
CA PHE A 15 5.56 7.88 -5.48
C PHE A 15 6.60 8.22 -4.42
N GLU A 16 6.74 9.51 -4.15
CA GLU A 16 7.48 10.01 -3.00
C GLU A 16 6.49 10.71 -2.07
N PHE A 17 6.69 10.58 -0.77
CA PHE A 17 5.87 11.29 0.22
C PHE A 17 6.71 11.81 1.38
N ARG A 18 6.16 12.78 2.09
CA ARG A 18 6.77 13.41 3.27
C ARG A 18 5.68 13.76 4.26
N THR A 19 5.85 13.36 5.52
CA THR A 19 4.91 13.69 6.58
C THR A 19 5.62 13.83 7.93
N TRP A 20 4.94 14.51 8.86
CA TRP A 20 5.23 14.47 10.30
C TRP A 20 4.14 13.71 11.07
N ASP A 21 3.12 13.23 10.36
CA ASP A 21 1.98 12.53 10.92
C ASP A 21 2.33 11.05 11.11
N PRO A 22 2.26 10.49 12.35
CA PRO A 22 2.57 9.10 12.59
C PRO A 22 1.47 8.13 12.14
N GLU A 23 0.25 8.59 11.83
CA GLU A 23 -0.86 7.71 11.42
C GLU A 23 -1.69 8.32 10.29
N GLY A 24 -2.01 7.51 9.28
CA GLY A 24 -2.87 7.98 8.19
C GLY A 24 -2.82 7.11 6.94
N VAL A 25 -3.77 7.31 6.04
CA VAL A 25 -3.83 6.61 4.74
C VAL A 25 -2.99 7.36 3.72
N ILE A 26 -2.09 6.64 3.05
CA ILE A 26 -1.29 7.17 1.94
C ILE A 26 -1.99 6.85 0.62
N PHE A 27 -2.39 5.60 0.42
CA PHE A 27 -3.02 5.11 -0.80
C PHE A 27 -4.05 4.03 -0.48
N HIS A 28 -5.18 4.08 -1.18
CA HIS A 28 -6.19 3.02 -1.15
C HIS A 28 -6.57 2.64 -2.58
N GLY A 29 -6.93 1.38 -2.77
CA GLY A 29 -7.46 0.90 -4.03
C GLY A 29 -8.31 -0.34 -3.82
N ASP A 30 -9.39 -0.42 -4.58
CA ASP A 30 -10.32 -1.56 -4.56
C ASP A 30 -10.75 -1.92 -5.98
N THR A 31 -11.22 -3.15 -6.14
CA THR A 31 -12.03 -3.54 -7.31
C THR A 31 -13.49 -3.80 -6.90
N ASN A 32 -13.70 -4.15 -5.63
CA ASN A 32 -14.98 -4.17 -4.95
C ASN A 32 -14.80 -3.69 -3.51
N THR A 33 -15.47 -2.60 -3.13
CA THR A 33 -15.37 -1.99 -1.80
C THR A 33 -15.75 -2.93 -0.65
N GLU A 34 -16.55 -3.97 -0.93
CA GLU A 34 -17.01 -4.90 0.10
C GLU A 34 -15.98 -6.01 0.42
N ASP A 35 -15.32 -6.55 -0.59
CA ASP A 35 -14.55 -7.79 -0.44
C ASP A 35 -13.25 -7.88 -1.24
N ASP A 36 -12.82 -6.82 -1.93
CA ASP A 36 -11.52 -6.77 -2.63
C ASP A 36 -10.89 -5.38 -2.58
N TRP A 37 -10.12 -5.13 -1.52
CA TRP A 37 -9.48 -3.84 -1.25
C TRP A 37 -8.07 -3.97 -0.66
N PHE A 38 -7.28 -2.92 -0.89
CA PHE A 38 -5.91 -2.75 -0.42
C PHE A 38 -5.74 -1.32 0.12
N MET A 39 -5.00 -1.19 1.22
CA MET A 39 -4.64 0.08 1.82
C MET A 39 -3.16 0.07 2.23
N LEU A 40 -2.47 1.16 1.88
CA LEU A 40 -1.13 1.49 2.35
C LEU A 40 -1.22 2.77 3.18
N GLY A 41 -0.70 2.72 4.39
CA GLY A 41 -0.73 3.83 5.33
C GLY A 41 0.45 3.83 6.29
N LEU A 42 0.37 4.70 7.30
CA LEU A 42 1.26 4.69 8.45
C LEU A 42 0.51 4.29 9.71
N ARG A 43 1.19 3.53 10.57
CA ARG A 43 0.82 3.32 11.98
C ARG A 43 2.09 3.39 12.81
N ASP A 44 2.07 4.16 13.90
CA ASP A 44 3.26 4.45 14.72
C ASP A 44 4.47 4.97 13.91
N GLY A 45 4.17 5.74 12.86
CA GLY A 45 5.15 6.32 11.93
C GLY A 45 5.72 5.32 10.91
N LYS A 46 5.33 4.05 10.94
CA LYS A 46 5.85 2.99 10.05
C LYS A 46 4.84 2.63 8.97
N PRO A 47 5.31 2.21 7.78
CA PRO A 47 4.43 1.63 6.75
C PRO A 47 3.60 0.47 7.28
N GLU A 48 2.30 0.51 6.99
CA GLU A 48 1.36 -0.57 7.21
C GLU A 48 0.58 -0.87 5.93
N ILE A 49 0.46 -2.16 5.62
CA ILE A 49 -0.41 -2.68 4.58
C ILE A 49 -1.59 -3.37 5.23
N GLN A 50 -2.79 -3.03 4.78
CA GLN A 50 -4.00 -3.81 5.02
C GLN A 50 -4.53 -4.30 3.68
N LEU A 51 -4.90 -5.58 3.61
CA LEU A 51 -5.44 -6.19 2.41
C LEU A 51 -6.55 -7.15 2.80
N PHE A 52 -7.64 -7.11 2.03
CA PHE A 52 -8.75 -8.04 2.14
C PHE A 52 -9.20 -8.43 0.73
N ASN A 53 -9.07 -9.71 0.41
CA ASN A 53 -9.59 -10.30 -0.81
C ASN A 53 -9.95 -11.78 -0.60
N SER A 54 -10.41 -12.44 -1.67
CA SER A 54 -10.82 -13.85 -1.64
C SER A 54 -9.70 -14.84 -1.26
N TRP A 55 -8.43 -14.43 -1.31
CA TRP A 55 -7.29 -15.28 -0.97
C TRP A 55 -6.65 -14.94 0.38
N ALA A 56 -6.74 -13.69 0.83
CA ALA A 56 -6.03 -13.23 2.02
C ALA A 56 -6.76 -12.09 2.74
N GLN A 57 -6.66 -12.11 4.07
CA GLN A 57 -6.98 -11.02 4.96
C GLN A 57 -5.79 -10.79 5.88
N LEU A 58 -5.13 -9.63 5.76
CA LEU A 58 -3.92 -9.34 6.51
C LEU A 58 -3.78 -7.88 6.90
N THR A 59 -3.05 -7.66 7.97
CA THR A 59 -2.53 -6.37 8.41
C THR A 59 -1.07 -6.56 8.78
N VAL A 60 -0.17 -5.87 8.08
CA VAL A 60 1.28 -6.04 8.23
C VAL A 60 1.94 -4.68 8.28
N GLY A 61 2.59 -4.37 9.40
CA GLY A 61 3.49 -3.23 9.54
C GLY A 61 4.94 -3.65 9.28
N ALA A 62 5.67 -2.90 8.47
CA ALA A 62 7.06 -3.20 8.13
C ALA A 62 7.88 -1.94 7.83
N GLY A 63 9.21 -2.05 7.95
CA GLY A 63 10.13 -0.98 7.59
C GLY A 63 10.40 0.06 8.68
N PRO A 64 11.20 1.10 8.36
CA PRO A 64 11.55 2.16 9.29
C PRO A 64 10.40 3.17 9.44
N ARG A 65 10.57 4.11 10.37
CA ARG A 65 9.69 5.27 10.50
C ARG A 65 9.90 6.26 9.35
N LEU A 66 8.81 6.80 8.82
CA LEU A 66 8.78 7.73 7.68
C LEU A 66 8.14 9.09 8.03
N ASP A 67 7.81 9.30 9.31
CA ASP A 67 7.21 10.51 9.88
C ASP A 67 8.25 11.56 10.34
N ASP A 68 9.40 11.60 9.68
CA ASP A 68 10.56 12.43 10.05
C ASP A 68 10.64 13.77 9.26
N GLY A 69 9.59 14.09 8.50
CA GLY A 69 9.56 15.29 7.68
C GLY A 69 10.56 15.31 6.52
N ARG A 70 11.08 14.16 6.11
CA ARG A 70 11.91 14.01 4.89
C ARG A 70 11.11 13.39 3.76
N TRP A 71 11.60 13.57 2.55
CA TRP A 71 11.06 12.87 1.39
C TRP A 71 11.55 11.43 1.39
N HIS A 72 10.61 10.49 1.27
CA HIS A 72 10.87 9.07 1.15
C HIS A 72 10.31 8.56 -0.17
N GLN A 73 11.09 7.72 -0.87
CA GLN A 73 10.64 7.06 -2.08
C GLN A 73 10.15 5.65 -1.75
N GLU A 74 8.87 5.38 -2.02
CA GLU A 74 8.33 4.03 -1.97
C GLU A 74 8.72 3.33 -3.29
N ARG A 75 9.84 2.60 -3.27
CA ARG A 75 10.31 1.83 -4.43
C ARG A 75 9.70 0.44 -4.38
N ASN A 76 8.94 0.09 -5.44
CA ASN A 76 8.37 -1.22 -5.77
C ASN A 76 8.38 -2.25 -4.62
N LEU A 77 7.22 -2.42 -3.97
CA LEU A 77 6.94 -3.56 -3.11
C LEU A 77 7.13 -4.86 -3.91
N LEU A 78 8.31 -5.47 -3.84
CA LEU A 78 8.49 -6.84 -4.29
C LEU A 78 7.93 -7.74 -3.18
N PRO A 79 7.03 -8.69 -3.50
CA PRO A 79 6.58 -9.64 -2.50
C PRO A 79 7.79 -10.45 -1.99
N PRO A 80 7.81 -10.83 -0.70
CA PRO A 80 8.96 -11.46 -0.04
C PRO A 80 9.36 -12.85 -0.57
N PHE A 81 8.72 -13.34 -1.64
CA PHE A 81 8.91 -14.66 -2.23
C PHE A 81 9.53 -14.63 -3.63
N ALA A 82 10.02 -13.48 -4.11
CA ALA A 82 10.70 -13.39 -5.40
C ALA A 82 12.20 -13.77 -5.27
N TRP A 83 12.49 -15.08 -5.20
CA TRP A 83 13.79 -15.70 -5.48
C TRP A 83 13.60 -17.05 -6.16
#